data_AF-X1S7M6-F1
#
_entry.id   AF-X1S7M6-F1
#
_cell.length_a   1.000
_cell.length_b   1.000
_cell.length_c   1.000
_cell.angle_alpha   90.00
_cell.angle_beta   90.00
_cell.angle_gamma   90.00
#
_symmetry.space_group_name_H-M   'P 1'
#
loop_
_entity.id
_entity.type
_entity.pdbx_description
1 polymer ?
#
loop_
_entity_poly.entity_id
_entity_poly.type
_entity_poly.pdbx_seq_one_letter_code
_entity_poly.pdbx_strand_id
1 'polypeptide(L)'
;RKNIANQYKKKLLGNYFKSNLWDELFNIALKERESAANDLIPFWIFDQGKAKIQRHIPAMPMSREKNQKIALSRSLAVYRLVFGQPRQEDLINFINSQVGAGIDNLKIDEIINYRIDLTPR
;
A
#
# COMPACT_ATOMS: atom_id res chain seq x y z
N ARG A 1 13.29 -3.74 -0.88
CA ARG A 1 14.70 -4.19 -0.97
C ARG A 1 15.63 -3.50 0.03
N LYS A 2 15.78 -2.16 0.01
CA LYS A 2 16.66 -1.43 0.96
C LYS A 2 16.40 -1.77 2.45
N ASN A 3 15.12 -1.77 2.86
CA ASN A 3 14.76 -2.06 4.24
C ASN A 3 15.06 -3.51 4.65
N ILE A 4 14.67 -4.48 3.82
CA ILE A 4 14.94 -5.92 4.03
C ILE A 4 16.44 -6.16 4.19
N ALA A 5 17.26 -5.62 3.28
CA ALA A 5 18.71 -5.75 3.37
C ALA A 5 19.25 -5.14 4.68
N ASN A 6 18.77 -3.96 5.08
CA ASN A 6 19.21 -3.34 6.33
C ASN A 6 18.81 -4.15 7.57
N GLN A 7 17.62 -4.75 7.56
CA GLN A 7 17.09 -5.59 8.65
C GLN A 7 17.88 -6.90 8.79
N TYR A 8 18.12 -7.59 7.67
CA TYR A 8 18.59 -8.97 7.69
C TYR A 8 20.06 -9.16 7.30
N LYS A 9 20.80 -8.08 6.97
CA LYS A 9 22.24 -8.16 6.66
C LYS A 9 23.05 -8.98 7.66
N LYS A 10 22.78 -8.84 8.96
CA LYS A 10 23.51 -9.56 10.01
C LYS A 10 23.26 -11.07 9.99
N LYS A 11 22.05 -11.50 9.58
CA LYS A 11 21.67 -12.91 9.48
C LYS A 11 22.33 -13.62 8.29
N LEU A 12 22.90 -12.86 7.35
CA LEU A 12 23.60 -13.38 6.18
C LEU A 12 25.13 -13.46 6.36
N LEU A 13 25.71 -12.73 7.31
CA LEU A 13 27.18 -12.63 7.46
C LEU A 13 27.87 -13.94 7.86
N GLY A 14 27.11 -14.99 8.22
CA GLY A 14 27.63 -16.29 8.65
C GLY A 14 27.57 -17.41 7.61
N ASN A 15 26.87 -17.22 6.48
CA ASN A 15 26.66 -18.27 5.49
C ASN A 15 27.32 -17.89 4.15
N TYR A 16 28.13 -18.80 3.60
CA TYR A 16 28.45 -18.76 2.17
C TYR A 16 27.12 -18.85 1.40
N PHE A 17 26.82 -17.82 0.59
CA PHE A 17 25.60 -17.76 -0.20
C PHE A 17 25.51 -19.01 -1.10
N LYS A 18 24.52 -19.87 -0.86
CA LYS A 18 24.27 -21.05 -1.70
C LYS A 18 23.45 -20.66 -2.94
N SER A 19 22.78 -19.51 -2.90
CA SER A 19 21.87 -19.02 -3.94
C SER A 19 21.91 -17.49 -4.08
N ASN A 20 20.98 -16.91 -4.84
CA ASN A 20 20.84 -15.47 -4.98
C ASN A 20 20.54 -14.81 -3.62
N LEU A 21 21.38 -13.85 -3.23
CA LEU A 21 21.28 -13.04 -2.02
C LEU A 21 19.85 -12.53 -1.73
N TRP A 22 19.15 -12.09 -2.77
CA TRP A 22 17.81 -11.53 -2.60
C TRP A 22 16.79 -12.59 -2.23
N ASP A 23 16.89 -13.78 -2.82
CA ASP A 23 15.95 -14.87 -2.54
C ASP A 23 16.11 -15.35 -1.10
N GLU A 24 17.35 -15.43 -0.60
CA GLU A 24 17.63 -15.73 0.81
C GLU A 24 17.05 -14.66 1.75
N LEU A 25 17.24 -13.38 1.43
CA LEU A 25 16.68 -12.26 2.19
C LEU A 25 15.15 -12.27 2.23
N PHE A 26 14.50 -12.52 1.10
CA PHE A 26 13.04 -12.58 1.03
C PHE A 26 12.51 -13.80 1.78
N ASN A 27 13.18 -14.95 1.69
CA ASN A 27 12.80 -16.14 2.44
C ASN A 27 12.91 -15.94 3.96
N ILE A 28 13.95 -15.25 4.43
CA ILE A 28 14.07 -14.89 5.86
C ILE A 28 12.92 -13.94 6.25
N ALA A 29 12.65 -12.91 5.44
CA ALA A 29 11.57 -11.97 5.70
C ALA A 29 10.18 -12.64 5.72
N LEU A 30 9.94 -13.62 4.84
CA LEU A 30 8.69 -14.38 4.79
C LEU A 30 8.51 -15.26 6.02
N LYS A 31 9.59 -15.92 6.50
CA LYS A 31 9.54 -16.77 7.71
C LYS A 31 9.28 -15.98 8.98
N GLU A 32 9.70 -14.72 9.02
CA GLU A 32 9.53 -13.82 10.18
C GLU A 32 8.27 -12.95 10.10
N ARG A 33 7.48 -13.11 9.04
CA ARG A 33 6.19 -12.44 8.92
C ARG A 33 5.24 -12.95 10.00
N GLU A 34 4.49 -12.04 10.63
CA GLU A 34 3.49 -12.42 11.63
C GLU A 34 2.47 -13.40 11.04
N SER A 35 2.11 -14.44 11.79
CA SER A 35 1.15 -15.46 11.32
C SER A 35 -0.25 -14.88 11.04
N ALA A 36 -0.58 -13.71 11.60
CA ALA A 36 -1.83 -12.99 11.37
C ALA A 36 -1.76 -12.02 10.18
N ALA A 37 -0.58 -11.85 9.54
CA ALA A 37 -0.42 -10.95 8.42
C ALA A 37 -1.07 -11.56 7.17
N ASN A 38 -2.30 -11.12 6.87
CA ASN A 38 -3.04 -11.52 5.68
C ASN A 38 -2.27 -11.15 4.40
N ASP A 39 -2.46 -11.92 3.31
CA ASP A 39 -1.77 -11.75 2.01
C ASP A 39 -2.13 -10.45 1.26
N LEU A 40 -2.99 -9.63 1.87
CA LEU A 40 -3.31 -8.28 1.43
C LEU A 40 -2.12 -7.32 1.47
N ILE A 41 -1.10 -7.60 2.30
CA ILE A 41 0.16 -6.86 2.26
C ILE A 41 1.07 -7.56 1.25
N PRO A 42 1.38 -6.94 0.10
CA PRO A 42 2.23 -7.57 -0.88
C PRO A 42 3.65 -7.77 -0.34
N PHE A 43 4.27 -8.90 -0.71
CA PHE A 43 5.62 -9.26 -0.24
C PHE A 43 6.71 -8.23 -0.58
N TRP A 44 6.49 -7.39 -1.60
CA TRP A 44 7.41 -6.32 -1.97
C TRP A 44 7.33 -5.08 -1.07
N ILE A 45 6.33 -5.02 -0.19
CA ILE A 45 6.18 -3.99 0.84
C ILE A 45 6.81 -4.50 2.13
N PHE A 46 7.85 -3.80 2.57
CA PHE A 46 8.49 -4.01 3.86
C PHE A 46 8.56 -2.65 4.56
N ASP A 47 7.59 -2.43 5.44
CA ASP A 47 7.34 -1.16 6.14
C ASP A 47 8.27 -0.93 7.33
N GLN A 48 8.85 -2.01 7.87
CA GLN A 48 9.89 -1.99 8.90
C GLN A 48 11.18 -1.38 8.33
N GLY A 49 11.35 -0.07 8.46
CA GLY A 49 12.58 0.62 8.07
C GLY A 49 12.38 2.07 7.63
N LYS A 50 13.50 2.74 7.37
CA LYS A 50 13.54 4.17 7.03
C LYS A 50 13.28 4.45 5.55
N ALA A 51 13.58 3.51 4.65
CA ALA A 51 13.34 3.76 3.22
C ALA A 51 11.86 3.64 2.90
N LYS A 52 11.34 4.59 2.12
CA LYS A 52 9.96 4.59 1.63
C LYS A 52 9.94 4.46 0.11
N ILE A 53 8.81 4.00 -0.43
CA ILE A 53 8.60 3.90 -1.88
C ILE A 53 8.28 5.30 -2.41
N GLN A 54 9.18 5.86 -3.20
CA GLN A 54 8.93 7.09 -3.96
C GLN A 54 8.35 6.71 -5.33
N ARG A 55 7.26 7.38 -5.72
CA ARG A 55 6.60 7.19 -7.02
C ARG A 55 6.67 8.51 -7.78
N HIS A 56 7.18 8.46 -9.00
CA HIS A 56 7.24 9.61 -9.89
C HIS A 56 6.11 9.49 -10.91
N ILE A 57 5.43 10.60 -11.17
CA ILE A 57 4.42 10.73 -12.22
C ILE A 57 4.95 11.80 -13.17
N PRO A 58 5.19 11.48 -14.45
CA PRO A 58 5.54 12.47 -15.46
C PRO A 58 4.47 13.57 -15.51
N ALA A 59 4.88 14.83 -15.33
CA ALA A 59 3.99 15.98 -15.30
C ALA A 59 4.35 16.93 -16.45
N MET A 60 4.10 16.49 -17.69
CA MET A 60 4.37 17.33 -18.86
C MET A 60 3.41 18.53 -18.90
N PRO A 61 3.83 19.70 -19.44
CA PRO A 61 2.92 20.82 -19.64
C PRO A 61 1.73 20.38 -20.49
N MET A 62 0.50 20.76 -20.10
CA MET A 62 -0.74 20.36 -20.76
C MET A 62 -1.06 18.84 -20.77
N SER A 63 -0.37 18.03 -19.96
CA SER A 63 -0.66 16.59 -19.80
C SER A 63 -2.07 16.31 -19.27
N ARG A 64 -2.71 15.26 -19.80
CA ARG A 64 -3.95 14.67 -19.23
C ARG A 64 -3.67 13.94 -17.91
N GLU A 65 -2.41 13.59 -17.66
CA GLU A 65 -1.89 12.81 -16.54
C GLU A 65 -2.17 13.49 -15.19
N LYS A 66 -2.22 14.83 -15.14
CA LYS A 66 -2.61 15.56 -13.94
C LYS A 66 -4.05 15.24 -13.53
N ASN A 67 -4.98 15.23 -14.48
CA ASN A 67 -6.37 14.91 -14.23
C ASN A 67 -6.56 13.40 -13.99
N GLN A 68 -5.81 12.55 -14.71
CA GLN A 68 -5.84 11.11 -14.49
C GLN A 68 -5.31 10.72 -13.10
N LYS A 69 -4.29 11.40 -12.58
CA LYS A 69 -3.80 11.19 -11.21
C LYS A 69 -4.89 11.44 -10.18
N ILE A 70 -5.66 12.52 -10.34
CA ILE A 70 -6.75 12.87 -9.43
C ILE A 70 -7.84 11.79 -9.48
N ALA A 71 -8.26 11.38 -10.68
CA ALA A 71 -9.24 10.31 -10.85
C ALA A 71 -8.75 8.97 -10.25
N LEU A 72 -7.49 8.59 -10.53
CA LEU A 72 -6.87 7.38 -9.99
C LEU A 72 -6.82 7.39 -8.46
N SER A 73 -6.49 8.52 -7.85
CA SER A 73 -6.46 8.66 -6.39
C SER A 73 -7.85 8.46 -5.78
N ARG A 74 -8.91 8.99 -6.43
CA ARG A 74 -10.30 8.79 -5.98
C ARG A 74 -10.72 7.34 -6.08
N SER A 75 -10.47 6.69 -7.23
CA SER A 75 -10.79 5.27 -7.41
C SER A 75 -10.05 4.38 -6.41
N LEU A 76 -8.80 4.71 -6.11
CA LEU A 76 -8.00 3.99 -5.11
C LEU A 76 -8.56 4.16 -3.69
N ALA A 77 -9.04 5.35 -3.33
CA ALA A 77 -9.69 5.60 -2.04
C ALA A 77 -10.98 4.78 -1.90
N VAL A 78 -11.84 4.77 -2.92
CA VAL A 78 -13.07 3.96 -2.93
C VAL A 78 -12.77 2.46 -2.84
N TYR A 79 -11.81 1.98 -3.61
CA TYR A 79 -11.36 0.59 -3.54
C TYR A 79 -10.91 0.21 -2.11
N ARG A 80 -10.06 1.05 -1.50
CA ARG A 80 -9.57 0.82 -0.13
C ARG A 80 -10.67 0.88 0.92
N LEU A 81 -11.68 1.71 0.72
CA LEU A 81 -12.85 1.81 1.59
C LEU A 81 -13.64 0.50 1.64
N VAL A 82 -13.91 -0.11 0.47
CA VAL A 82 -14.63 -1.39 0.37
C VAL A 82 -13.90 -2.51 1.12
N PHE A 83 -12.57 -2.50 1.13
CA PHE A 83 -11.76 -3.48 1.85
C PHE A 83 -11.47 -3.11 3.31
N GLY A 84 -12.03 -2.01 3.83
CA GLY A 84 -11.78 -1.57 5.20
C GLY A 84 -10.33 -1.16 5.46
N GLN A 85 -9.58 -0.79 4.42
CA GLN A 85 -8.18 -0.34 4.49
C GLN A 85 -7.99 1.13 4.05
N PRO A 86 -8.88 2.09 4.37
CA PRO A 86 -8.65 3.48 4.00
C PRO A 86 -7.43 4.03 4.73
N ARG A 87 -6.48 4.63 4.02
CA ARG A 87 -5.49 5.48 4.69
C ARG A 87 -6.17 6.79 5.09
N GLN A 88 -5.76 7.36 6.22
CA GLN A 88 -6.29 8.65 6.70
C GLN A 88 -6.21 9.74 5.61
N GLU A 89 -5.10 9.78 4.87
CA GLU A 89 -4.91 10.68 3.73
C GLU A 89 -5.88 10.43 2.58
N ASP A 90 -6.19 9.17 2.24
CA ASP A 90 -7.10 8.83 1.15
C ASP A 90 -8.53 9.27 1.50
N LEU A 91 -8.94 9.06 2.76
CA LEU A 91 -10.25 9.43 3.26
C LEU A 91 -10.45 10.95 3.25
N ILE A 92 -9.48 11.70 3.78
CA ILE A 92 -9.53 13.17 3.80
C ILE A 92 -9.56 13.73 2.38
N ASN A 93 -8.68 13.24 1.49
CA ASN A 93 -8.65 13.68 0.10
C ASN A 93 -9.94 13.34 -0.64
N PHE A 94 -10.51 12.16 -0.39
CA PHE A 94 -11.78 11.75 -0.97
C PHE A 94 -12.92 12.67 -0.52
N ILE A 95 -13.08 12.88 0.79
CA ILE A 95 -14.10 13.78 1.36
C ILE A 95 -13.93 15.20 0.82
N ASN A 96 -12.73 15.77 0.88
CA ASN A 96 -12.47 17.12 0.37
C ASN A 96 -12.79 17.27 -1.13
N SER A 97 -12.53 16.22 -1.91
CA SER A 97 -12.82 16.21 -3.34
C SER A 97 -14.32 16.16 -3.67
N GLN A 98 -15.16 15.90 -2.67
CA GLN A 98 -16.62 15.69 -2.78
C GLN A 98 -17.39 16.81 -2.09
N VAL A 99 -16.86 17.39 -1.01
CA VAL A 99 -17.38 18.62 -0.39
C VAL A 99 -17.45 19.77 -1.40
N GLY A 100 -16.53 19.84 -2.36
CA GLY A 100 -16.60 20.81 -3.46
C GLY A 100 -17.62 20.50 -4.56
N ALA A 101 -18.24 19.31 -4.55
CA ALA A 101 -19.18 18.83 -5.57
C ALA A 101 -20.63 18.68 -5.06
N GLY A 102 -20.93 19.13 -3.83
CA GLY A 102 -22.18 18.83 -3.14
C GLY A 102 -22.10 17.44 -2.50
N ILE A 103 -22.26 17.40 -1.17
CA ILE A 103 -22.06 16.20 -0.34
C ILE A 103 -23.14 15.12 -0.62
N ASP A 104 -24.14 15.45 -1.42
CA ASP A 104 -25.40 14.70 -1.55
C ASP A 104 -25.29 13.37 -2.33
N ASN A 105 -24.17 13.10 -3.01
CA ASN A 105 -24.00 11.91 -3.87
C ASN A 105 -23.11 10.80 -3.29
N LEU A 106 -22.58 10.96 -2.08
CA LEU A 106 -21.83 9.90 -1.43
C LEU A 106 -22.64 9.25 -0.33
N LYS A 107 -23.31 8.16 -0.69
CA LYS A 107 -23.85 7.20 0.25
C LYS A 107 -22.71 6.39 0.88
N ILE A 108 -21.86 7.05 1.65
CA ILE A 108 -20.78 6.42 2.43
C ILE A 108 -21.37 5.29 3.28
N ASP A 109 -22.57 5.50 3.80
CA ASP A 109 -23.33 4.50 4.57
C ASP A 109 -23.65 3.25 3.73
N GLU A 110 -23.93 3.37 2.44
CA GLU A 110 -24.11 2.19 1.56
C GLU A 110 -22.77 1.48 1.31
N ILE A 111 -21.67 2.22 1.13
CA ILE A 111 -20.34 1.63 0.91
C ILE A 111 -19.85 0.88 2.16
N ILE A 112 -20.15 1.39 3.36
CA ILE A 112 -19.84 0.72 4.62
C ILE A 112 -20.57 -0.62 4.72
N ASN A 113 -21.81 -0.71 4.22
CA ASN A 113 -22.57 -1.97 4.22
C ASN A 113 -21.97 -3.03 3.28
N TYR A 114 -21.23 -2.62 2.24
CA TYR A 114 -20.49 -3.53 1.36
C TYR A 114 -19.04 -3.79 1.80
N ARG A 115 -18.65 -3.36 3.01
CA ARG A 115 -17.30 -3.57 3.53
C ARG A 115 -17.02 -5.06 3.66
N ILE A 116 -16.00 -5.53 2.96
CA ILE A 116 -15.50 -6.90 3.08
C ILE A 116 -14.59 -6.94 4.33
N ASP A 117 -15.00 -7.71 5.34
CA ASP A 117 -14.17 -7.99 6.50
C ASP A 117 -13.14 -9.08 6.14
N LEU A 118 -11.87 -8.71 6.19
CA LEU A 118 -10.74 -9.57 5.87
C LEU A 118 -9.88 -9.88 7.11
N THR A 119 -10.43 -9.70 8.31
CA THR A 119 -9.81 -10.20 9.53
C THR A 119 -9.68 -11.73 9.47
N PRO A 120 -8.51 -12.30 9.80
CA PRO A 120 -8.37 -13.75 9.86
C PRO A 120 -9.34 -14.34 10.90
N ARG A 121 -10.04 -15.42 10.53
CA ARG A 121 -10.95 -16.17 11.40
C ARG A 121 -10.20 -16.97 12.46
#